data_AF-A0A8S2VX09-F1
#
_entry.id   AF-A0A8S2VX09-F1
#
_cell.length_a   1.000
_cell.length_b   1.000
_cell.length_c   1.000
_cell.angle_alpha   90.00
_cell.angle_beta   90.00
_cell.angle_gamma   90.00
#
_symmetry.space_group_name_H-M   'P 1'
#
loop_
_entity.id
_entity.type
_entity.pdbx_description
1 polymer ?
#
loop_
_entity_poly.entity_id
_entity_poly.type
_entity_poly.pdbx_seq_one_letter_code
_entity_poly.pdbx_strand_id
1 'polypeptide(L)' 'EYLDRQPIQKPNGILQPRELIGDIEFNNVSLTYPARPNEITIQNMSFKIQSGQTCAFVGPSGS' A
#
# COMPACT_ATOMS: atom_id res chain seq x y z
N GLU A 1 17.34 12.72 -0.95
CA GLU A 1 17.56 12.19 -2.31
C GLU A 1 16.38 11.38 -2.86
N TYR A 2 15.75 10.47 -2.09
CA TYR A 2 14.60 9.68 -2.58
C TYR A 2 13.23 10.39 -2.53
N LEU A 3 13.07 11.38 -1.65
CA LEU A 3 11.80 12.08 -1.44
C LEU A 3 11.42 13.01 -2.61
N ASP A 4 12.40 13.47 -3.38
CA ASP A 4 12.19 14.45 -4.47
C ASP A 4 12.06 13.78 -5.85
N ARG A 5 12.03 12.45 -5.91
CA ARG A 5 11.89 11.72 -7.17
C ARG A 5 10.53 11.98 -7.79
N GLN A 6 10.53 12.51 -9.01
CA GLN A 6 9.33 12.59 -9.82
C GLN A 6 9.01 11.18 -10.38
N PRO A 7 7.75 10.74 -10.33
CA PRO A 7 7.36 9.45 -10.88
C PRO A 7 7.60 9.42 -12.39
N ILE A 8 8.27 8.36 -12.86
CA ILE A 8 8.62 8.17 -14.28
C ILE A 8 7.36 8.04 -15.15
N GLN A 9 6.28 7.52 -14.56
CA GLN A 9 4.97 7.42 -15.19
C GLN A 9 4.00 8.38 -14.50
N LYS A 10 3.32 9.21 -15.29
CA LYS A 10 2.18 9.97 -14.78
C LYS A 10 1.09 8.97 -14.38
N PRO A 11 0.44 9.17 -13.22
CA PRO A 11 -0.69 8.33 -12.86
C PRO A 11 -1.80 8.50 -13.90
N ASN A 12 -2.19 7.41 -14.56
CA ASN A 12 -3.29 7.40 -15.53
C ASN A 12 -4.68 7.43 -14.86
N GLY A 13 -4.74 7.80 -13.58
CA GLY A 13 -5.98 7.86 -12.81
C GLY A 13 -6.75 9.15 -13.09
N ILE A 14 -8.08 9.04 -13.12
CA ILE A 14 -9.00 10.18 -13.28
C ILE A 14 -9.59 10.68 -11.96
N LEU A 15 -9.32 9.99 -10.84
CA LEU A 15 -9.90 10.30 -9.54
C LEU A 15 -9.17 11.48 -8.90
N GLN A 16 -9.89 12.58 -8.70
CA GLN A 16 -9.42 13.79 -8.02
C GLN A 16 -10.54 14.31 -7.09
N PRO A 17 -10.72 13.69 -5.92
CA PRO A 17 -11.76 14.13 -4.98
C PRO A 17 -11.41 15.53 -4.43
N ARG A 18 -12.45 16.34 -4.17
CA ARG A 18 -12.27 17.69 -3.58
C ARG A 18 -11.73 17.64 -2.16
N GLU A 19 -12.06 16.57 -1.44
CA GLU A 19 -11.66 16.35 -0.07
C GLU A 19 -11.19 14.90 0.08
N LEU A 20 -10.15 14.70 0.90
CA LEU A 20 -9.61 13.39 1.22
C LEU A 20 -9.86 13.09 2.69
N ILE A 21 -10.68 12.08 2.99
CA ILE A 21 -11.00 11.66 4.36
C ILE A 21 -9.76 11.06 5.04
N GLY A 22 -8.97 10.27 4.32
CA GLY A 22 -7.74 9.63 4.82
C GLY A 22 -7.94 8.25 5.44
N ASP A 23 -9.13 7.66 5.35
CA ASP A 23 -9.37 6.27 5.73
C ASP A 23 -8.72 5.32 4.73
N ILE A 24 -8.06 4.28 5.24
CA ILE A 24 -7.36 3.26 4.45
C ILE A 24 -7.91 1.88 4.82
N GLU A 25 -8.24 1.07 3.82
CA GLU A 25 -8.71 -0.30 4.01
C GLU A 25 -8.00 -1.26 3.06
N PHE A 26 -7.51 -2.35 3.63
CA PHE A 26 -7.03 -3.53 2.91
C PHE A 26 -8.05 -4.63 3.11
N ASN A 27 -8.49 -5.25 2.02
CA ASN A 27 -9.50 -6.30 2.03
C ASN A 27 -8.99 -7.52 1.24
N ASN A 28 -8.61 -8.57 1.96
CA ASN A 28 -8.10 -9.84 1.43
C ASN A 28 -6.95 -9.65 0.43
N VAL A 29 -6.06 -8.70 0.69
CA VAL A 29 -4.96 -8.34 -0.22
C VAL A 29 -3.89 -9.42 -0.20
N SER A 30 -3.50 -9.88 -1.39
CA SER A 30 -2.33 -10.75 -1.58
C SER A 30 -1.38 -10.11 -2.59
N LEU A 31 -0.07 -10.24 -2.35
CA LEU A 31 0.98 -9.62 -3.17
C LEU A 31 2.09 -10.63 -3.48
N THR A 32 2.48 -10.67 -4.74
CA THR A 32 3.63 -11.40 -5.25
C THR A 32 4.44 -10.47 -6.14
N TYR A 33 5.75 -10.40 -5.93
CA TYR A 33 6.62 -9.60 -6.81
C TYR A 33 6.81 -10.29 -8.17
N PRO A 34 6.76 -9.55 -9.30
CA PRO A 34 6.98 -10.14 -10.63
C PRO A 34 8.33 -10.84 -10.79
N ALA A 35 9.36 -10.39 -10.07
CA ALA A 35 10.68 -11.01 -10.07
C ALA A 35 10.71 -12.40 -9.38
N ARG A 36 9.72 -12.70 -8.53
CA ARG A 36 9.59 -13.97 -7.79
C ARG A 36 8.12 -14.44 -7.83
N PRO A 37 7.61 -14.85 -9.00
CA PRO A 37 6.18 -15.11 -9.21
C PRO A 37 5.62 -16.30 -8.41
N ASN A 38 6.50 -17.16 -7.88
CA ASN A 38 6.11 -18.35 -7.12
C ASN A 38 6.17 -18.13 -5.59
N GLU A 39 6.57 -16.93 -5.13
CA GLU A 39 6.69 -16.60 -3.70
C GLU A 39 5.66 -15.53 -3.33
N ILE A 40 4.61 -15.92 -2.61
CA ILE A 40 3.62 -14.98 -2.07
C ILE A 40 4.25 -14.23 -0.89
N THR A 41 4.36 -12.90 -1.00
CA THR A 41 4.95 -12.05 0.05
C THR A 41 3.90 -11.61 1.07
N ILE A 42 2.71 -11.22 0.60
CA ILE A 42 1.56 -10.89 1.47
C ILE A 42 0.44 -11.84 1.09
N GLN A 43 -0.18 -12.49 2.07
CA GLN A 43 -1.28 -13.43 1.83
C GLN A 43 -2.52 -13.03 2.64
N ASN A 44 -3.63 -12.75 1.94
CA ASN A 44 -4.95 -12.49 2.51
C ASN A 44 -4.98 -11.45 3.65
N MET A 45 -4.21 -10.38 3.52
CA MET A 45 -4.12 -9.33 4.52
C MET A 45 -5.37 -8.43 4.50
N SER A 46 -6.01 -8.28 5.66
CA SER A 46 -7.17 -7.41 5.86
C SER A 46 -6.99 -6.54 7.10
N PHE A 47 -7.06 -5.22 6.94
CA PHE A 47 -7.05 -4.28 8.05
C PHE A 47 -7.62 -2.92 7.62
N LYS A 48 -8.00 -2.10 8.61
CA LYS A 48 -8.48 -0.74 8.41
C LYS A 48 -7.71 0.23 9.29
N ILE A 49 -7.34 1.37 8.72
CA ILE A 49 -6.73 2.50 9.43
C ILE A 49 -7.66 3.69 9.24
N GLN A 50 -8.15 4.25 10.35
CA GLN A 50 -8.98 5.44 10.33
C GLN A 50 -8.12 6.70 10.22
N SER A 51 -8.69 7.77 9.65
CA SER A 51 -8.04 9.07 9.62
C SER A 51 -7.60 9.53 11.01
N GLY A 52 -6.35 9.98 11.13
CA GLY A 52 -5.72 10.38 12.40
C GLY A 52 -5.20 9.23 13.26
N GLN A 53 -5.40 7.97 12.87
CA GLN A 53 -4.86 6.81 13.58
C GLN A 53 -3.38 6.56 13.21
N THR A 54 -2.59 6.16 14.21
CA THR A 54 -1.25 5.59 13.96
C THR A 54 -1.33 4.07 13.99
N CYS A 55 -0.82 3.42 12.94
CA CYS A 55 -0.72 1.97 12.83
C CYS A 55 0.77 1.57 12.79
N ALA A 56 1.15 0.54 13.56
CA ALA A 56 2.50 0.00 13.56
C ALA A 56 2.48 -1.41 12.96
N PHE A 57 3.40 -1.66 12.02
CA PHE A 57 3.66 -2.99 11.49
C PHE A 57 4.87 -3.58 12.22
N VAL A 58 4.69 -4.76 12.82
CA VAL A 58 5.72 -5.46 13.58
C VAL A 58 5.82 -6.88 13.08
N GLY A 59 7.04 -7.39 13.01
CA GLY A 59 7.30 -8.75 12.58
C GLY A 59 8.79 -9.04 12.45
N PRO A 60 9.16 -10.33 12.31
CA PRO A 60 10.52 -10.74 11.97
C PRO A 60 10.98 -10.16 10.63
N SER A 61 12.30 -10.16 10.40
CA SER A 61 12.85 -9.77 9.09
C SER A 61 12.26 -10.66 7.98
N GLY A 62 11.60 -10.04 7.00
CA GLY A 62 11.00 -10.72 5.85
C GLY A 62 9.54 -11.14 6.03
N SER A 63 8.85 -10.72 7.10
CA SER A 63 7.40 -10.88 7.29
C SER A 63 6.57 -9.84 6.54
#